data_AF-A0A2V0PHB7-F1
#
_entry.id   AF-A0A2V0PHB7-F1
#
_cell.length_a   1.000
_cell.length_b   1.000
_cell.length_c   1.000
_cell.angle_alpha   90.00
_cell.angle_beta   90.00
_cell.angle_gamma   90.00
#
_symmetry.space_group_name_H-M   'P 1'
#
loop_
_entity.id
_entity.type
_entity.pdbx_description
1 polymer ?
#
loop_
_entity_poly.entity_id
_entity_poly.type
_entity_poly.pdbx_seq_one_letter_code
_entity_poly.pdbx_strand_id
1 'polypeptide(L)'
;MEVNSWEVVASAVAGADDTFFALVRFSYHLEALHGETSPSEGFKVFELEVFVDDTKRIVTAMQERSQLAPEDVGAFSTIDRAQVSSAPFPSDRLGPYPAGLDNAKVHAAAEAWCKARCSGNMVEPLCTVLAPSFRLHDAYGLLPVLCDPARMAAGAADACVVDRERVMEIIEASKERYEIDCHSVDCAVSADHNVAFTHWRSQVKNRSSGAKFCVEGIEVDLFDGQGRLTDVFLFRDPMDFERDMLSGNAQQGGAPGVWLIP
;
A
#
# COMPACT_ATOMS: atom_id res chain seq x y z
N MET A 1 -3.71 -6.98 21.23
CA MET A 1 -2.78 -5.99 20.69
C MET A 1 -3.05 -4.70 21.43
N GLU A 2 -2.06 -4.23 22.19
CA GLU A 2 -2.08 -2.93 22.85
C GLU A 2 -1.06 -2.05 22.12
N VAL A 3 -1.51 -0.88 21.65
CA VAL A 3 -0.65 0.11 21.00
C VAL A 3 0.05 0.91 22.09
N ASN A 4 1.38 0.87 22.09
CA ASN A 4 2.22 1.54 23.09
C ASN A 4 2.50 3.01 22.70
N SER A 5 2.75 3.25 21.42
CA SER A 5 3.12 4.56 20.87
C SER A 5 2.83 4.63 19.38
N TRP A 6 2.69 5.84 18.85
CA TRP A 6 2.61 6.09 17.41
C TRP A 6 3.27 7.42 17.04
N GLU A 7 3.61 7.56 15.76
CA GLU A 7 4.27 8.71 15.19
C GLU A 7 3.81 8.90 13.74
N VAL A 8 3.52 10.14 13.36
CA VAL A 8 3.32 10.52 11.95
C VAL A 8 4.69 10.60 11.29
N VAL A 9 4.99 9.65 10.41
CA VAL A 9 6.28 9.52 9.73
C VAL A 9 6.34 10.40 8.48
N ALA A 10 5.21 10.55 7.78
CA ALA A 10 5.06 11.45 6.65
C ALA A 10 3.60 11.90 6.51
N SER A 11 3.38 13.05 5.90
CA SER A 11 2.03 13.53 5.57
C SER A 11 2.00 14.35 4.28
N ALA A 12 0.82 14.42 3.67
CA ALA A 12 0.57 15.22 2.47
C ALA A 12 -0.91 15.66 2.42
N VAL A 13 -1.20 16.71 1.65
CA VAL A 13 -2.56 17.19 1.40
C VAL A 13 -2.81 17.17 -0.11
N ALA A 14 -3.89 16.53 -0.54
CA ALA A 14 -4.38 16.58 -1.91
C ALA A 14 -5.10 17.93 -2.11
N GLY A 15 -4.63 18.72 -3.07
CA GLY A 15 -5.16 20.06 -3.30
C GLY A 15 -6.50 20.12 -4.04
N ALA A 16 -6.99 18.98 -4.54
CA ALA A 16 -8.20 18.93 -5.38
C ALA A 16 -9.50 18.77 -4.57
N ASP A 17 -9.42 18.09 -3.43
CA ASP A 17 -10.54 17.57 -2.65
C ASP A 17 -10.38 17.79 -1.14
N ASP A 18 -9.34 18.53 -0.73
CA ASP A 18 -8.99 18.82 0.67
C ASP A 18 -8.72 17.55 1.52
N THR A 19 -8.26 16.46 0.88
CA THR A 19 -7.94 15.21 1.59
C THR A 19 -6.53 15.25 2.19
N PHE A 20 -6.42 14.90 3.47
CA PHE A 20 -5.16 14.76 4.19
C PHE A 20 -4.77 13.29 4.30
N PHE A 21 -3.51 12.99 3.96
CA PHE A 21 -2.90 11.68 4.14
C PHE A 21 -1.79 11.75 5.18
N ALA A 22 -1.71 10.72 6.03
CA ALA A 22 -0.59 10.51 6.94
C ALA A 22 -0.15 9.05 6.99
N LEU A 23 1.15 8.80 6.80
CA LEU A 23 1.75 7.52 7.14
C LEU A 23 2.08 7.52 8.63
N VAL A 24 1.52 6.58 9.36
CA VAL A 24 1.69 6.46 10.80
C VAL A 24 2.39 5.15 11.12
N ARG A 25 3.51 5.27 11.84
CA ARG A 25 4.18 4.15 12.48
C ARG A 25 3.60 3.98 13.87
N PHE A 26 3.26 2.76 14.25
CA PHE A 26 2.82 2.44 15.60
C PHE A 26 3.62 1.28 16.16
N SER A 27 3.95 1.35 17.44
CA SER A 27 4.62 0.30 18.19
C SER A 27 3.59 -0.39 19.07
N TYR A 28 3.59 -1.72 19.08
CA TYR A 28 2.62 -2.51 19.83
C TYR A 28 3.27 -3.77 20.41
N HIS A 29 2.59 -4.38 21.38
CA HIS A 29 2.92 -5.73 21.83
C HIS A 29 1.98 -6.76 21.20
N LEU A 30 2.58 -7.73 20.52
CA LEU A 30 1.88 -8.94 20.10
C LEU A 30 2.05 -9.98 21.21
N GLU A 31 0.93 -10.44 21.76
CA GLU A 31 0.93 -11.59 22.66
C GLU A 31 1.03 -12.85 21.79
N ALA A 32 2.18 -13.52 21.83
CA ALA A 32 2.36 -14.77 21.11
C ALA A 32 1.49 -15.88 21.73
N LEU A 33 1.25 -16.96 20.97
CA LEU A 33 0.49 -18.14 21.41
C LEU A 33 1.03 -18.79 22.71
N HIS A 34 2.25 -18.44 23.14
CA HIS A 34 2.89 -18.92 24.36
C HIS A 34 2.99 -17.87 25.49
N GLY A 35 2.29 -16.74 25.38
CA GLY A 35 2.27 -15.67 26.39
C GLY A 35 3.54 -14.80 26.40
N GLU A 36 4.49 -15.03 25.49
CA GLU A 36 5.61 -14.11 25.28
C GLU A 36 5.12 -12.88 24.51
N THR A 37 5.31 -11.70 25.10
CA THR A 37 5.05 -10.42 24.43
C THR A 37 6.31 -9.95 23.72
N SER A 38 6.26 -9.83 22.41
CA SER A 38 7.34 -9.22 21.63
C SER A 38 6.97 -7.80 21.23
N PRO A 39 7.89 -6.81 21.32
CA PRO A 39 7.67 -5.52 20.69
C PRO A 39 7.58 -5.72 19.17
N SER A 40 6.66 -5.03 18.54
CA SER A 40 6.43 -5.06 17.10
C SER A 40 6.10 -3.66 16.61
N GLU A 41 6.38 -3.43 15.33
CA GLU A 41 6.08 -2.16 14.66
C GLU A 41 5.15 -2.43 13.48
N GLY A 42 4.24 -1.50 13.24
CA GLY A 42 3.31 -1.53 12.12
C GLY A 42 3.22 -0.15 11.48
N PHE A 43 2.73 -0.15 10.24
CA PHE A 43 2.51 1.06 9.45
C PHE A 43 1.08 1.07 8.93
N LYS A 44 0.46 2.24 8.91
CA LYS A 44 -0.86 2.45 8.31
C LYS A 44 -0.97 3.84 7.73
N VAL A 45 -1.70 3.97 6.63
CA VAL A 45 -2.09 5.27 6.09
C VAL A 45 -3.42 5.69 6.70
N PHE A 46 -3.47 6.93 7.17
CA PHE A 46 -4.68 7.64 7.51
C PHE A 46 -5.07 8.52 6.35
N GLU A 47 -6.34 8.46 5.98
CA GLU A 47 -7.00 9.34 5.03
C GLU A 47 -8.10 10.07 5.79
N LEU A 48 -8.13 11.39 5.69
CA LEU A 48 -9.12 12.25 6.32
C LEU A 48 -9.64 13.24 5.28
N GLU A 49 -10.94 13.19 4.98
CA GLU A 49 -11.63 14.28 4.28
C GLU A 49 -11.72 15.48 5.24
N VAL A 50 -11.18 16.64 4.86
CA VAL A 50 -11.09 17.78 5.76
C VAL A 50 -11.85 18.99 5.22
N PHE A 51 -12.84 19.50 5.97
CA PHE A 51 -13.54 20.73 5.61
C PHE A 51 -12.69 21.98 5.94
N VAL A 52 -12.52 22.85 4.95
CA VAL A 52 -11.60 24.03 4.86
C VAL A 52 -11.36 24.83 6.16
N ASP A 53 -12.36 25.03 7.02
CA ASP A 53 -12.24 25.89 8.21
C ASP A 53 -11.56 25.22 9.41
N ASP A 54 -11.64 23.88 9.54
CA ASP A 54 -10.93 23.12 10.57
C ASP A 54 -9.59 22.56 10.06
N THR A 55 -9.35 22.61 8.74
CA THR A 55 -8.17 22.07 8.03
C THR A 55 -6.85 22.61 8.56
N LYS A 56 -6.70 23.94 8.63
CA LYS A 56 -5.45 24.51 9.16
C LYS A 56 -5.24 24.13 10.61
N ARG A 57 -6.30 24.08 11.43
CA ARG A 57 -6.14 23.79 12.86
C ARG A 57 -5.78 22.34 13.12
N ILE A 58 -6.44 21.40 12.48
CA ILE A 58 -6.18 19.97 12.68
C ILE A 58 -4.84 19.60 12.06
N VAL A 59 -4.56 19.99 10.80
CA VAL A 59 -3.30 19.68 10.13
C VAL A 59 -2.12 20.40 10.81
N THR A 60 -2.25 21.68 11.18
CA THR A 60 -1.20 22.36 11.94
C THR A 60 -1.03 21.73 13.32
N ALA A 61 -2.09 21.34 14.03
CA ALA A 61 -1.94 20.65 15.31
C ALA A 61 -1.27 19.27 15.17
N MET A 62 -1.57 18.52 14.10
CA MET A 62 -0.92 17.23 13.82
C MET A 62 0.54 17.42 13.41
N GLN A 63 0.84 18.41 12.57
CA GLN A 63 2.22 18.75 12.17
C GLN A 63 3.04 19.29 13.35
N GLU A 64 2.47 20.14 14.20
CA GLU A 64 3.13 20.69 15.40
C GLU A 64 3.38 19.63 16.47
N ARG A 65 2.53 18.61 16.55
CA ARG A 65 2.63 17.54 17.57
C ARG A 65 3.29 16.26 17.05
N SER A 66 3.40 16.09 15.74
CA SER A 66 3.79 14.84 15.05
C SER A 66 2.99 13.61 15.50
N GLN A 67 1.77 13.81 16.02
CA GLN A 67 0.97 12.76 16.68
C GLN A 67 -0.53 12.91 16.38
N LEU A 68 -1.20 11.78 16.20
CA LEU A 68 -2.67 11.64 16.19
C LEU A 68 -3.25 11.53 17.59
N ALA A 69 -4.57 11.71 17.76
CA ALA A 69 -5.22 11.40 19.03
C ALA A 69 -5.34 9.87 19.22
N PRO A 70 -5.28 9.35 20.47
CA PRO A 70 -5.36 7.92 20.73
C PRO A 70 -6.62 7.24 20.16
N GLU A 71 -7.76 7.94 20.18
CA GLU A 71 -9.03 7.47 19.63
C GLU A 71 -8.98 7.24 18.11
N ASP A 72 -8.23 8.07 17.39
CA ASP A 72 -8.03 7.93 15.94
C ASP A 72 -7.24 6.65 15.64
N VAL A 73 -6.37 6.22 16.56
CA VAL A 73 -5.57 4.98 16.47
C VAL A 73 -6.30 3.76 17.08
N GLY A 74 -7.42 3.95 17.77
CA GLY A 74 -8.15 2.88 18.45
C GLY A 74 -8.88 1.91 17.51
N ALA A 75 -9.30 2.37 16.33
CA ALA A 75 -10.01 1.57 15.31
C ALA A 75 -9.13 0.51 14.59
N PHE A 76 -7.90 0.25 15.08
CA PHE A 76 -6.82 -0.41 14.36
C PHE A 76 -6.74 -1.92 14.66
N SER A 77 -7.64 -2.45 15.48
CA SER A 77 -7.53 -3.78 16.09
C SER A 77 -8.11 -4.95 15.27
N THR A 78 -8.63 -4.73 14.06
CA THR A 78 -9.37 -5.76 13.31
C THR A 78 -8.65 -6.37 12.10
N ILE A 79 -7.63 -5.72 11.53
CA ILE A 79 -6.90 -6.26 10.36
C ILE A 79 -5.62 -7.03 10.78
N ASP A 80 -4.97 -6.62 11.88
CA ASP A 80 -3.72 -7.24 12.38
C ASP A 80 -3.90 -8.61 13.09
N ARG A 81 -5.13 -9.15 13.15
CA ARG A 81 -5.32 -10.54 13.63
C ARG A 81 -4.98 -11.59 12.58
N ALA A 82 -4.86 -11.20 11.31
CA ALA A 82 -4.29 -12.05 10.29
C ALA A 82 -2.77 -11.99 10.44
N GLN A 83 -2.15 -13.05 10.97
CA GLN A 83 -0.70 -13.24 11.14
C GLN A 83 0.05 -13.33 9.81
N VAL A 84 -0.20 -12.42 8.87
CA VAL A 84 0.44 -12.43 7.56
C VAL A 84 1.69 -11.56 7.66
N SER A 85 2.82 -12.09 7.20
CA SER A 85 4.10 -11.37 7.21
C SER A 85 3.97 -10.09 6.38
N SER A 86 3.67 -8.97 7.02
CA SER A 86 3.69 -7.65 6.38
C SER A 86 5.10 -7.36 5.88
N ALA A 87 5.24 -6.82 4.66
CA ALA A 87 6.52 -6.26 4.25
C ALA A 87 6.88 -5.10 5.22
N PRO A 88 8.13 -5.00 5.69
CA PRO A 88 8.54 -3.84 6.47
C PRO A 88 8.54 -2.59 5.58
N PHE A 89 8.01 -1.47 6.07
CA PHE A 89 8.13 -0.19 5.37
C PHE A 89 9.61 0.23 5.31
N PRO A 90 10.15 0.62 4.14
CA PRO A 90 11.55 1.00 3.98
C PRO A 90 11.81 2.42 4.54
N SER A 91 11.70 2.60 5.86
CA SER A 91 11.84 3.89 6.52
C SER A 91 13.21 4.53 6.33
N ASP A 92 14.25 3.73 6.09
CA ASP A 92 15.60 4.20 5.78
C ASP A 92 15.70 4.90 4.41
N ARG A 93 14.71 4.71 3.53
CA ARG A 93 14.61 5.37 2.22
C ARG A 93 13.73 6.62 2.22
N LEU A 94 13.02 6.86 3.31
CA LEU A 94 12.30 8.10 3.51
C LEU A 94 13.32 9.20 3.87
N GLY A 95 13.50 10.13 2.95
CA GLY A 95 14.41 11.25 3.05
C GLY A 95 13.71 12.58 2.84
N PRO A 96 14.45 13.70 2.97
CA PRO A 96 13.90 15.01 2.70
C PRO A 96 13.47 15.15 1.23
N TYR A 97 12.48 16.00 0.98
CA TYR A 97 12.02 16.30 -0.37
C TYR A 97 13.20 16.80 -1.23
N PRO A 98 13.49 16.17 -2.40
CA PRO A 98 14.64 16.53 -3.21
C PRO A 98 14.54 17.97 -3.73
N ALA A 99 15.59 18.76 -3.49
CA ALA A 99 15.62 20.15 -3.91
C ALA A 99 15.46 20.28 -5.43
N GLY A 100 14.47 21.07 -5.86
CA GLY A 100 14.19 21.34 -7.27
C GLY A 100 13.40 20.24 -7.99
N LEU A 101 12.94 19.20 -7.29
CA LEU A 101 11.97 18.27 -7.85
C LEU A 101 10.60 18.95 -7.98
N ASP A 102 9.96 18.76 -9.12
CA ASP A 102 8.65 19.33 -9.43
C ASP A 102 7.54 18.35 -9.02
N ASN A 103 6.57 18.81 -8.23
CA ASN A 103 5.38 18.02 -7.86
C ASN A 103 4.64 17.50 -9.09
N ALA A 104 4.58 18.26 -10.19
CA ALA A 104 3.93 17.80 -11.42
C ALA A 104 4.61 16.55 -11.99
N LYS A 105 5.92 16.42 -11.80
CA LYS A 105 6.68 15.23 -12.20
C LYS A 105 6.37 14.02 -11.31
N VAL A 106 6.24 14.23 -10.00
CA VAL A 106 5.85 13.18 -9.05
C VAL A 106 4.44 12.68 -9.37
N HIS A 107 3.49 13.59 -9.57
CA HIS A 107 2.12 13.24 -9.99
C HIS A 107 2.10 12.47 -11.31
N ALA A 108 2.87 12.91 -12.31
CA ALA A 108 2.94 12.20 -13.60
C ALA A 108 3.50 10.78 -13.45
N ALA A 109 4.46 10.56 -12.54
CA ALA A 109 5.00 9.23 -12.25
C ALA A 109 3.96 8.32 -11.56
N ALA A 110 3.25 8.84 -10.56
CA ALA A 110 2.16 8.12 -9.87
C ALA A 110 1.00 7.79 -10.84
N GLU A 111 0.61 8.73 -11.70
CA GLU A 111 -0.43 8.52 -12.70
C GLU A 111 0.01 7.48 -13.75
N ALA A 112 1.27 7.52 -14.20
CA ALA A 112 1.82 6.52 -15.13
C ALA A 112 1.84 5.12 -14.50
N TRP A 113 2.21 5.02 -13.21
CA TRP A 113 2.14 3.79 -12.44
C TRP A 113 0.71 3.24 -12.37
N CYS A 114 -0.28 4.09 -12.08
CA CYS A 114 -1.68 3.73 -12.08
C CYS A 114 -2.16 3.24 -13.46
N LYS A 115 -1.92 4.03 -14.52
CA LYS A 115 -2.31 3.70 -15.90
C LYS A 115 -1.67 2.43 -16.42
N ALA A 116 -0.44 2.12 -16.02
CA ALA A 116 0.23 0.90 -16.45
C ALA A 116 -0.49 -0.37 -15.95
N ARG A 117 -1.31 -0.30 -14.89
CA ARG A 117 -2.14 -1.44 -14.44
C ARG A 117 -3.37 -1.67 -15.34
N CYS A 118 -3.82 -0.67 -16.09
CA CYS A 118 -4.99 -0.76 -16.95
C CYS A 118 -4.77 -1.68 -18.16
N SER A 119 -5.82 -2.42 -18.53
CA SER A 119 -5.88 -3.14 -19.81
C SER A 119 -5.78 -2.18 -21.00
N GLY A 120 -5.13 -2.63 -22.08
CA GLY A 120 -4.93 -1.82 -23.28
C GLY A 120 -3.82 -0.78 -23.19
N ASN A 121 -3.24 -0.55 -22.00
CA ASN A 121 -2.05 0.27 -21.83
C ASN A 121 -0.78 -0.57 -21.89
N MET A 122 0.24 -0.01 -22.54
CA MET A 122 1.59 -0.57 -22.64
C MET A 122 2.31 -0.45 -21.30
N VAL A 123 3.20 -1.40 -20.98
CA VAL A 123 3.98 -1.40 -19.73
C VAL A 123 5.28 -0.62 -19.89
N GLU A 124 5.77 -0.46 -21.11
CA GLU A 124 7.00 0.24 -21.49
C GLU A 124 7.14 1.65 -20.89
N PRO A 125 6.09 2.47 -20.72
CA PRO A 125 6.20 3.75 -20.01
C PRO A 125 6.71 3.60 -18.57
N LEU A 126 6.52 2.45 -17.91
CA LEU A 126 7.11 2.18 -16.59
C LEU A 126 8.63 2.21 -16.60
N CYS A 127 9.27 1.96 -17.75
CA CYS A 127 10.72 2.00 -17.84
C CYS A 127 11.32 3.38 -17.56
N THR A 128 10.55 4.46 -17.75
CA THR A 128 11.01 5.83 -17.51
C THR A 128 10.62 6.36 -16.13
N VAL A 129 9.54 5.83 -15.53
CA VAL A 129 9.05 6.27 -14.22
C VAL A 129 9.52 5.41 -13.06
N LEU A 130 9.87 4.14 -13.28
CA LEU A 130 10.43 3.26 -12.24
C LEU A 130 11.96 3.35 -12.22
N ALA A 131 12.54 3.62 -11.05
CA ALA A 131 13.97 3.54 -10.85
C ALA A 131 14.46 2.09 -11.03
N PRO A 132 15.71 1.84 -11.46
CA PRO A 132 16.24 0.47 -11.55
C PRO A 132 16.19 -0.30 -10.23
N SER A 133 16.28 0.41 -9.10
CA SER A 133 16.18 -0.15 -7.74
C SER A 133 14.74 -0.36 -7.26
N PHE A 134 13.74 -0.17 -8.12
CA PHE A 134 12.33 -0.18 -7.73
C PHE A 134 11.92 -1.46 -6.99
N ARG A 135 11.10 -1.30 -5.96
CA ARG A 135 10.48 -2.38 -5.18
C ARG A 135 8.98 -2.10 -4.97
N LEU A 136 8.16 -3.12 -5.13
CA LEU A 136 6.76 -3.11 -4.72
C LEU A 136 6.61 -3.92 -3.44
N HIS A 137 5.99 -3.32 -2.43
CA HIS A 137 5.78 -3.93 -1.13
C HIS A 137 4.29 -4.15 -0.92
N ASP A 138 3.90 -5.39 -0.64
CA ASP A 138 2.55 -5.70 -0.18
C ASP A 138 2.48 -5.51 1.34
N ALA A 139 1.88 -4.39 1.76
CA ALA A 139 1.88 -3.96 3.17
C ALA A 139 1.26 -5.00 4.10
N TYR A 140 0.29 -5.77 3.60
CA TYR A 140 -0.44 -6.74 4.41
C TYR A 140 -0.13 -8.19 4.02
N GLY A 141 0.72 -8.42 3.01
CA GLY A 141 1.04 -9.75 2.49
C GLY A 141 -0.20 -10.49 1.95
N LEU A 142 -1.22 -9.75 1.52
CA LEU A 142 -2.51 -10.29 1.12
C LEU A 142 -2.58 -10.67 -0.37
N LEU A 143 -1.56 -10.37 -1.18
CA LEU A 143 -1.48 -10.71 -2.60
C LEU A 143 -0.59 -11.95 -2.81
N PRO A 144 -1.16 -13.17 -2.93
CA PRO A 144 -0.37 -14.37 -3.22
C PRO A 144 0.43 -14.28 -4.52
N VAL A 145 0.03 -13.42 -5.45
CA VAL A 145 0.76 -13.17 -6.70
C VAL A 145 2.05 -12.37 -6.46
N LEU A 146 2.09 -11.52 -5.43
CA LEU A 146 3.26 -10.74 -5.04
C LEU A 146 4.11 -11.50 -4.02
N CYS A 147 3.48 -12.22 -3.10
CA CYS A 147 4.16 -12.94 -2.05
C CYS A 147 4.84 -14.21 -2.59
N ASP A 148 6.09 -14.45 -2.21
CA ASP A 148 6.75 -15.75 -2.45
C ASP A 148 6.30 -16.75 -1.37
N PRO A 149 5.51 -17.79 -1.72
CA PRO A 149 4.95 -18.71 -0.74
C PRO A 149 6.02 -19.53 -0.01
N ALA A 150 7.12 -19.86 -0.69
CA ALA A 150 8.21 -20.63 -0.09
C ALA A 150 8.96 -19.78 0.94
N ARG A 151 9.17 -18.50 0.64
CA ARG A 151 9.79 -17.55 1.56
C ARG A 151 8.88 -17.19 2.74
N MET A 152 7.57 -17.04 2.51
CA MET A 152 6.60 -16.88 3.60
C MET A 152 6.60 -18.08 4.53
N ALA A 153 6.58 -19.31 3.98
CA ALA A 153 6.65 -20.53 4.78
C ALA A 153 7.96 -20.65 5.58
N ALA A 154 9.05 -20.06 5.08
CA ALA A 154 10.34 -19.96 5.76
C ALA A 154 10.43 -18.77 6.74
N GLY A 155 9.37 -17.95 6.87
CA GLY A 155 9.35 -16.78 7.76
C GLY A 155 10.23 -15.61 7.30
N ALA A 156 10.53 -15.50 6.00
CA ALA A 156 11.33 -14.40 5.47
C ALA A 156 10.55 -13.07 5.54
N ALA A 157 11.15 -12.06 6.17
CA ALA A 157 10.52 -10.75 6.39
C ALA A 157 10.18 -9.98 5.10
N ASP A 158 10.89 -10.28 4.00
CA ASP A 158 10.74 -9.64 2.69
C ASP A 158 10.08 -10.56 1.65
N ALA A 159 9.35 -11.60 2.11
CA ALA A 159 8.60 -12.48 1.22
C ALA A 159 7.52 -11.74 0.40
N CYS A 160 7.11 -10.55 0.88
CA CYS A 160 6.08 -9.69 0.29
C CYS A 160 6.67 -8.49 -0.47
N VAL A 161 7.95 -8.56 -0.84
CA VAL A 161 8.67 -7.51 -1.59
C VAL A 161 9.03 -8.04 -2.97
N VAL A 162 8.60 -7.32 -4.00
CA VAL A 162 8.76 -7.71 -5.41
C VAL A 162 9.65 -6.71 -6.14
N ASP A 163 10.61 -7.20 -6.92
CA ASP A 163 11.46 -6.34 -7.73
C ASP A 163 10.76 -5.81 -8.99
N ARG A 164 11.40 -4.83 -9.61
CA ARG A 164 10.93 -4.14 -10.81
C ARG A 164 10.59 -5.07 -11.97
N GLU A 165 11.46 -6.02 -12.29
CA GLU A 165 11.28 -6.90 -13.46
C GLU A 165 10.06 -7.79 -13.23
N ARG A 166 9.99 -8.39 -12.04
CA ARG A 166 8.88 -9.25 -11.67
C ARG A 166 7.55 -8.51 -11.59
N VAL A 167 7.53 -7.25 -11.13
CA VAL A 167 6.32 -6.42 -11.14
C VAL A 167 5.80 -6.20 -12.56
N MET A 168 6.68 -5.93 -13.52
CA MET A 168 6.27 -5.73 -14.92
C MET A 168 5.63 -7.00 -15.49
N GLU A 169 6.23 -8.17 -15.24
CA GLU A 169 5.66 -9.47 -15.63
C GLU A 169 4.28 -9.71 -15.00
N ILE A 170 4.12 -9.39 -13.72
CA ILE A 170 2.85 -9.55 -13.00
C ILE A 170 1.77 -8.66 -13.60
N ILE A 171 2.10 -7.41 -13.96
CA ILE A 171 1.16 -6.51 -14.62
C ILE A 171 0.72 -7.07 -15.98
N GLU A 172 1.66 -7.55 -16.80
CA GLU A 172 1.33 -8.16 -18.10
C GLU A 172 0.46 -9.40 -17.95
N ALA A 173 0.87 -10.36 -17.13
CA ALA A 173 0.13 -11.59 -16.86
C ALA A 173 -1.25 -11.32 -16.24
N SER A 174 -1.41 -10.22 -15.50
CA SER A 174 -2.71 -9.81 -14.96
C SER A 174 -3.64 -9.31 -16.06
N LYS A 175 -3.14 -8.55 -17.05
CA LYS A 175 -3.95 -8.07 -18.19
C LYS A 175 -4.41 -9.19 -19.13
N GLU A 176 -3.65 -10.27 -19.20
CA GLU A 176 -4.05 -11.48 -19.95
C GLU A 176 -5.26 -12.17 -19.33
N ARG A 177 -5.38 -12.13 -18.00
CA ARG A 177 -6.46 -12.79 -17.24
C ARG A 177 -7.63 -11.87 -16.95
N TYR A 178 -7.37 -10.58 -16.81
CA TYR A 178 -8.33 -9.60 -16.35
C TYR A 178 -8.45 -8.44 -17.33
N GLU A 179 -9.67 -7.94 -17.50
CA GLU A 179 -9.95 -6.62 -18.01
C GLU A 179 -9.92 -5.66 -16.81
N ILE A 180 -8.95 -4.74 -16.80
CA ILE A 180 -8.63 -3.87 -15.66
C ILE A 180 -8.80 -2.42 -16.10
N ASP A 181 -9.60 -1.66 -15.35
CA ASP A 181 -9.74 -0.21 -15.47
C ASP A 181 -9.39 0.43 -14.12
N CYS A 182 -8.18 0.98 -14.03
CA CYS A 182 -7.60 1.52 -12.82
C CYS A 182 -7.39 3.02 -12.96
N HIS A 183 -7.89 3.81 -12.02
CA HIS A 183 -7.73 5.25 -12.02
C HIS A 183 -7.23 5.75 -10.67
N SER A 184 -6.42 6.80 -10.74
CA SER A 184 -6.11 7.60 -9.57
C SER A 184 -7.39 8.33 -9.15
N VAL A 185 -7.74 8.20 -7.88
CA VAL A 185 -8.78 9.00 -7.23
C VAL A 185 -8.12 10.30 -6.79
N ASP A 186 -7.14 10.20 -5.89
CA ASP A 186 -6.39 11.34 -5.34
C ASP A 186 -4.90 11.06 -5.30
N CYS A 187 -4.10 12.13 -5.34
CA CYS A 187 -2.65 12.04 -5.18
C CYS A 187 -2.18 13.27 -4.39
N ALA A 188 -1.47 13.03 -3.30
CA ALA A 188 -0.95 14.06 -2.41
C ALA A 188 0.57 13.92 -2.28
N VAL A 189 1.30 14.96 -2.65
CA VAL A 189 2.77 14.98 -2.56
C VAL A 189 3.17 15.66 -1.26
N SER A 190 4.03 15.00 -0.48
CA SER A 190 4.55 15.56 0.77
C SER A 190 5.38 16.82 0.48
N ALA A 191 5.28 17.83 1.37
CA ALA A 191 6.00 19.08 1.21
C ALA A 191 7.48 18.98 1.65
N ASP A 192 7.81 17.98 2.49
CA ASP A 192 9.08 17.89 3.20
C ASP A 192 9.78 16.54 3.07
N HIS A 193 9.09 15.49 2.62
CA HIS A 193 9.66 14.16 2.40
C HIS A 193 9.54 13.70 0.95
N ASN A 194 10.43 12.80 0.52
CA ASN A 194 10.44 12.23 -0.82
C ASN A 194 9.31 11.19 -1.06
N VAL A 195 8.09 11.52 -0.66
CA VAL A 195 6.94 10.62 -0.64
C VAL A 195 5.68 11.27 -1.20
N ALA A 196 4.89 10.48 -1.90
CA ALA A 196 3.51 10.80 -2.27
C ALA A 196 2.57 9.72 -1.75
N PHE A 197 1.31 10.09 -1.57
CA PHE A 197 0.21 9.20 -1.23
C PHE A 197 -0.74 9.17 -2.42
N THR A 198 -1.03 7.99 -2.94
CA THR A 198 -1.89 7.82 -4.11
C THR A 198 -3.06 6.93 -3.72
N HIS A 199 -4.27 7.49 -3.75
CA HIS A 199 -5.51 6.74 -3.64
C HIS A 199 -5.94 6.32 -5.05
N TRP A 200 -6.18 5.02 -5.26
CA TRP A 200 -6.61 4.48 -6.55
C TRP A 200 -7.80 3.53 -6.38
N ARG A 201 -8.58 3.43 -7.45
CA ARG A 201 -9.69 2.49 -7.56
C ARG A 201 -9.59 1.74 -8.89
N SER A 202 -9.84 0.44 -8.82
CA SER A 202 -9.72 -0.48 -9.94
C SER A 202 -11.00 -1.29 -10.12
N GLN A 203 -11.62 -1.16 -11.28
CA GLN A 203 -12.70 -2.03 -11.73
C GLN A 203 -12.08 -3.20 -12.49
N VAL A 204 -12.28 -4.41 -11.99
CA VAL A 204 -11.66 -5.62 -12.53
C VAL A 204 -12.72 -6.60 -12.98
N LYS A 205 -12.52 -7.18 -14.17
CA LYS A 205 -13.36 -8.24 -14.71
C LYS A 205 -12.51 -9.42 -15.14
N ASN A 206 -12.75 -10.60 -14.57
CA ASN A 206 -12.09 -11.83 -15.00
C ASN A 206 -12.56 -12.18 -16.43
N ARG A 207 -11.62 -12.37 -17.36
CA ARG A 207 -11.95 -12.60 -18.77
C ARG A 207 -12.58 -13.97 -19.02
N SER A 208 -12.26 -14.98 -18.21
CA SER A 208 -12.75 -16.34 -18.39
C SER A 208 -14.14 -16.55 -17.78
N SER A 209 -14.36 -16.06 -16.56
CA SER A 209 -15.64 -16.23 -15.85
C SER A 209 -16.62 -15.08 -16.08
N GLY A 210 -16.12 -13.92 -16.50
CA GLY A 210 -16.91 -12.69 -16.60
C GLY A 210 -17.23 -12.04 -15.25
N ALA A 211 -16.78 -12.62 -14.13
CA ALA A 211 -16.98 -12.08 -12.79
C ALA A 211 -16.34 -10.69 -12.66
N LYS A 212 -17.01 -9.79 -11.95
CA LYS A 212 -16.58 -8.40 -11.73
C LYS A 212 -16.37 -8.15 -10.24
N PHE A 213 -15.34 -7.38 -9.92
CA PHE A 213 -15.09 -6.90 -8.57
C PHE A 213 -14.40 -5.54 -8.62
N CYS A 214 -14.49 -4.81 -7.52
CA CYS A 214 -13.82 -3.53 -7.34
C CYS A 214 -12.73 -3.71 -6.29
N VAL A 215 -11.55 -3.16 -6.55
CA VAL A 215 -10.48 -3.05 -5.57
C VAL A 215 -10.15 -1.58 -5.40
N GLU A 216 -10.00 -1.17 -4.16
CA GLU A 216 -9.62 0.18 -3.77
C GLU A 216 -8.43 0.07 -2.83
N GLY A 217 -7.54 1.05 -2.91
CA GLY A 217 -6.34 1.06 -2.10
C GLY A 217 -5.66 2.42 -2.11
N ILE A 218 -4.81 2.58 -1.12
CA ILE A 218 -3.90 3.71 -0.97
C ILE A 218 -2.49 3.16 -1.05
N GLU A 219 -1.61 3.83 -1.78
CA GLU A 219 -0.21 3.48 -1.84
C GLU A 219 0.66 4.65 -1.37
N VAL A 220 1.80 4.30 -0.78
CA VAL A 220 2.84 5.25 -0.39
C VAL A 220 3.99 5.10 -1.37
N ASP A 221 4.21 6.15 -2.15
CA ASP A 221 5.10 6.19 -3.29
C ASP A 221 6.38 6.95 -2.92
N LEU A 222 7.50 6.25 -2.75
CA LEU A 222 8.81 6.88 -2.56
C LEU A 222 9.48 7.17 -3.89
N PHE A 223 10.16 8.29 -3.98
CA PHE A 223 10.86 8.72 -5.20
C PHE A 223 12.32 9.11 -4.99
N ASP A 224 13.11 8.93 -6.05
CA ASP A 224 14.49 9.41 -6.10
C ASP A 224 14.58 10.91 -6.46
N GLY A 225 15.79 11.47 -6.41
CA GLY A 225 16.02 12.87 -6.80
C GLY A 225 15.74 13.19 -8.28
N GLN A 226 15.44 12.19 -9.10
CA GLN A 226 14.98 12.37 -10.47
C GLN A 226 13.46 12.27 -10.59
N GLY A 227 12.71 12.08 -9.50
CA GLY A 227 11.26 11.92 -9.52
C GLY A 227 10.80 10.56 -10.06
N ARG A 228 11.66 9.54 -10.03
CA ARG A 228 11.28 8.16 -10.36
C ARG A 228 10.89 7.41 -9.11
N LEU A 229 9.91 6.52 -9.22
CA LEU A 229 9.47 5.65 -8.14
C LEU A 229 10.59 4.67 -7.76
N THR A 230 10.97 4.64 -6.48
CA THR A 230 11.91 3.66 -5.92
C THR A 230 11.21 2.59 -5.11
N ASP A 231 10.11 2.95 -4.45
CA ASP A 231 9.34 2.02 -3.64
C ASP A 231 7.87 2.39 -3.72
N VAL A 232 7.00 1.40 -3.88
CA VAL A 232 5.56 1.56 -3.73
C VAL A 232 5.13 0.63 -2.61
N PHE A 233 4.51 1.19 -1.57
CA PHE A 233 4.02 0.44 -0.43
C PHE A 233 2.49 0.40 -0.48
N LEU A 234 1.96 -0.77 -0.82
CA LEU A 234 0.57 -0.93 -1.23
C LEU A 234 -0.33 -1.31 -0.05
N PHE A 235 -1.24 -0.41 0.34
CA PHE A 235 -2.31 -0.68 1.28
C PHE A 235 -3.61 -0.85 0.51
N ARG A 236 -4.16 -2.06 0.49
CA ARG A 236 -5.44 -2.31 -0.19
C ARG A 236 -6.32 -3.18 0.65
N ASP A 237 -7.61 -3.08 0.35
CA ASP A 237 -8.58 -4.01 0.87
C ASP A 237 -8.33 -5.43 0.31
N PRO A 238 -8.51 -6.48 1.13
CA PRO A 238 -8.57 -7.85 0.63
C PRO A 238 -9.74 -7.98 -0.36
N MET A 239 -9.49 -8.71 -1.44
CA MET A 239 -10.50 -9.14 -2.40
C MET A 239 -11.47 -10.13 -1.72
N ASP A 240 -12.67 -10.30 -2.27
CA ASP A 240 -13.71 -11.15 -1.66
C ASP A 240 -13.22 -12.57 -1.34
N PHE A 241 -12.49 -13.22 -2.26
CA PHE A 241 -11.94 -14.55 -2.00
C PHE A 241 -10.85 -14.54 -0.92
N GLU A 242 -10.09 -13.46 -0.77
CA GLU A 242 -9.07 -13.31 0.27
C GLU A 242 -9.76 -13.12 1.62
N ARG A 243 -10.86 -12.37 1.67
CA ARG A 243 -11.72 -12.26 2.86
C ARG A 243 -12.27 -13.63 3.26
N ASP A 244 -12.73 -14.42 2.30
CA ASP A 244 -13.21 -15.79 2.55
C ASP A 244 -12.10 -16.68 3.13
N MET A 245 -10.88 -16.59 2.59
CA MET A 245 -9.71 -17.29 3.12
C MET A 245 -9.36 -16.85 4.54
N LEU A 246 -9.30 -15.54 4.80
CA LEU A 246 -8.96 -14.96 6.11
C LEU A 246 -10.03 -15.27 7.17
N SER A 247 -11.30 -15.40 6.78
CA SER A 247 -12.41 -15.71 7.70
C SER A 247 -12.43 -17.17 8.17
N GLY A 248 -11.54 -18.03 7.67
CA GLY A 248 -11.49 -19.45 8.04
C GLY A 248 -12.63 -20.31 7.48
N ASN A 249 -13.57 -19.73 6.71
CA ASN A 249 -14.66 -20.46 6.07
C ASN A 249 -14.24 -21.29 4.85
N ALA A 250 -12.98 -21.16 4.39
CA ALA A 250 -12.43 -21.95 3.29
C ALA A 250 -12.25 -23.46 3.60
N GLN A 251 -12.39 -23.88 4.86
CA GLN A 251 -12.30 -25.28 5.26
C GLN A 251 -13.67 -25.97 5.29
N GLN A 252 -14.29 -26.21 4.12
CA GLN A 252 -15.25 -27.33 3.99
C GLN A 252 -15.56 -27.79 2.55
N GLY A 253 -14.76 -27.43 1.55
CA GLY A 253 -15.03 -27.74 0.13
C GLY A 253 -13.87 -28.30 -0.68
N GLY A 254 -13.25 -29.41 -0.25
CA GLY A 254 -12.61 -30.36 -1.18
C GLY A 254 -11.13 -30.16 -1.58
N ALA A 255 -10.27 -30.97 -0.96
CA ALA A 255 -8.98 -31.53 -1.42
C ALA A 255 -7.78 -30.59 -1.77
N PRO A 256 -6.53 -31.01 -1.43
CA PRO A 256 -5.30 -30.27 -1.70
C PRO A 256 -4.90 -30.42 -3.17
N GLY A 257 -5.57 -29.66 -4.04
CA GLY A 257 -5.18 -29.48 -5.43
C GLY A 257 -4.30 -28.24 -5.56
N VAL A 258 -3.07 -28.42 -6.04
CA VAL A 258 -2.28 -27.47 -6.84
C VAL A 258 -2.86 -26.04 -6.87
N TRP A 259 -2.20 -25.12 -6.16
CA TRP A 259 -2.53 -23.70 -6.09
C TRP A 259 -2.44 -23.05 -7.49
N LEU A 260 -3.52 -23.18 -8.24
CA LEU A 260 -3.77 -22.38 -9.43
C LEU A 260 -4.18 -21.00 -8.93
N ILE A 261 -3.35 -20.00 -9.19
CA ILE A 261 -3.76 -18.60 -9.18
C ILE A 261 -4.86 -18.48 -10.25
N PRO A 262 -6.15 -18.28 -9.89
CA PRO A 262 -7.21 -18.08 -10.86
C PRO A 262 -7.05 -16.76 -11.64
#